data_AF-A0A418YDV7-F1
#
_entry.id   AF-A0A418YDV7-F1
#
_cell.length_a   1.000
_cell.length_b   1.000
_cell.length_c   1.000
_cell.angle_alpha   90.00
_cell.angle_beta   90.00
_cell.angle_gamma   90.00
#
_symmetry.space_group_name_H-M   'P 1'
#
loop_
_entity.id
_entity.type
_entity.pdbx_description
1 polymer ?
#
loop_
_entity_poly.entity_id
_entity_poly.type
_entity_poly.pdbx_seq_one_letter_code
_entity_poly.pdbx_strand_id
1 'polypeptide(L)'
;MKCNRGFTLIEVLVASVVLVALLSALLPLFDQSNLSTQKAIESNAKVALERNIFNSIKTINPHQESRGRGQVGRTHYTWASKAITPEVPVRLDKISVGRDRIIRLYLVTVNVSPAEETRFKPWQFQFEQIGWES
;
A
#
# COMPACT_ATOMS: atom_id res chain seq x y z
N MET A 1 -35.28 -45.51 -45.34
CA MET A 1 -33.83 -45.75 -45.54
C MET A 1 -33.07 -44.57 -44.97
N LYS A 2 -32.23 -44.77 -43.95
CA LYS A 2 -31.40 -43.69 -43.35
C LYS A 2 -30.08 -43.61 -44.12
N CYS A 3 -29.83 -42.48 -44.79
CA CYS A 3 -28.53 -42.21 -45.41
C CYS A 3 -27.49 -41.94 -44.32
N ASN A 4 -26.54 -42.86 -44.13
CA ASN A 4 -25.31 -42.58 -43.42
C ASN A 4 -24.43 -41.69 -44.32
N ARG A 5 -24.49 -40.38 -44.11
CA ARG A 5 -23.49 -39.46 -44.67
C ARG A 5 -22.21 -39.66 -43.87
N GLY A 6 -21.21 -40.29 -44.49
CA GLY A 6 -19.89 -40.45 -43.90
C GLY A 6 -19.26 -39.09 -43.62
N PHE A 7 -18.77 -38.90 -42.40
CA PHE A 7 -18.03 -37.71 -41.99
C PHE A 7 -16.86 -37.48 -42.96
N THR A 8 -16.81 -36.29 -43.57
CA THR A 8 -15.72 -35.95 -44.47
C THR A 8 -14.52 -35.46 -43.67
N LEU A 9 -13.31 -35.82 -44.11
CA LEU A 9 -12.05 -35.42 -43.46
C LEU A 9 -11.90 -33.89 -43.38
N ILE A 10 -12.48 -33.18 -44.35
CA ILE A 10 -12.54 -31.71 -44.40
C ILE A 10 -13.36 -31.14 -43.23
N GLU A 11 -14.49 -31.75 -42.88
CA GLU A 11 -15.37 -31.26 -41.82
C GLU A 11 -14.72 -31.36 -40.44
N VAL A 12 -13.98 -32.45 -40.18
CA VAL A 12 -13.18 -32.60 -38.95
C VAL A 12 -12.06 -31.56 -38.89
N LEU A 13 -11.43 -31.27 -40.03
CA LEU A 13 -10.37 -30.26 -40.10
C LEU A 13 -10.92 -28.86 -39.82
N VAL A 14 -12.04 -28.48 -40.44
CA VAL A 14 -12.71 -27.19 -40.18
C VAL A 14 -13.13 -27.08 -38.71
N ALA A 15 -13.75 -28.13 -38.15
CA ALA A 15 -14.12 -28.14 -36.73
C ALA A 15 -12.90 -27.97 -35.81
N SER A 16 -11.76 -28.60 -36.14
CA SER A 16 -10.53 -28.48 -35.36
C SER A 16 -9.93 -27.06 -35.41
N VAL A 17 -9.95 -26.41 -36.58
CA VAL A 17 -9.45 -25.03 -36.72
C VAL A 17 -10.33 -24.05 -35.95
N VAL A 18 -11.65 -24.21 -36.02
CA VAL A 18 -12.59 -23.39 -35.24
C VAL A 18 -12.36 -23.61 -33.74
N LEU A 19 -12.17 -24.86 -33.30
CA LEU A 19 -11.89 -25.16 -31.90
C LEU A 19 -10.58 -24.51 -31.42
N VAL A 20 -9.50 -24.59 -32.21
CA VAL A 20 -8.21 -23.97 -31.88
C VAL A 20 -8.30 -22.44 -31.85
N ALA A 21 -9.06 -21.85 -32.78
CA ALA A 21 -9.29 -20.40 -32.79
C ALA A 21 -10.06 -19.94 -31.54
N LEU A 22 -11.08 -20.68 -31.13
CA LEU A 22 -11.84 -20.41 -29.90
C LEU A 22 -10.96 -20.54 -28.65
N LEU A 23 -10.15 -21.60 -28.57
CA LEU A 23 -9.20 -21.78 -27.46
C LEU A 23 -8.15 -20.66 -27.41
N SER A 24 -7.63 -20.23 -28.57
CA SER A 24 -6.65 -19.14 -28.65
C SER A 24 -7.23 -17.81 -28.19
N ALA A 25 -8.52 -17.56 -28.44
CA ALA A 25 -9.19 -16.36 -27.96
C ALA A 25 -9.40 -16.33 -26.44
N LEU A 26 -9.37 -17.47 -25.77
CA LEU A 26 -9.53 -17.58 -24.30
C LEU A 26 -8.22 -17.36 -23.54
N LEU A 27 -7.06 -17.63 -24.15
CA LEU A 27 -5.76 -17.50 -23.48
C LEU A 27 -5.49 -16.09 -22.90
N PRO A 28 -5.77 -14.98 -23.60
CA PRO A 28 -5.53 -13.63 -23.07
C PRO A 28 -6.34 -13.29 -21.80
N LEU A 29 -7.49 -13.94 -21.60
CA LEU A 29 -8.34 -13.71 -20.41
C LEU A 29 -7.68 -14.24 -19.14
N PHE A 30 -6.94 -15.35 -19.24
CA PHE A 30 -6.20 -15.91 -18.11
C PHE A 30 -4.99 -15.03 -17.74
N ASP A 31 -4.30 -14.45 -18.72
CA ASP A 31 -3.16 -13.56 -18.47
C ASP A 31 -3.59 -12.26 -17.76
N GLN A 32 -4.73 -11.69 -18.14
CA GLN A 32 -5.25 -10.47 -17.50
C GLN A 32 -5.68 -10.70 -16.04
N SER A 33 -6.26 -11.87 -15.74
CA SER A 33 -6.66 -12.23 -14.37
C SER A 33 -5.44 -12.34 -13.44
N ASN A 34 -4.35 -12.92 -13.93
CA ASN A 34 -3.10 -13.04 -13.16
C ASN A 34 -2.43 -11.68 -12.93
N LEU A 35 -2.36 -10.84 -13.96
CA LEU A 35 -1.76 -9.50 -13.86
C LEU A 35 -2.52 -8.58 -12.90
N SER A 36 -3.85 -8.58 -12.94
CA SER A 36 -4.67 -7.75 -12.05
C SER A 36 -4.54 -8.20 -10.60
N THR A 37 -4.53 -9.51 -10.35
CA THR A 37 -4.33 -10.09 -9.01
C THR A 37 -2.96 -9.74 -8.44
N GLN A 38 -1.89 -9.84 -9.24
CA GLN A 38 -0.55 -9.47 -8.78
C GLN A 38 -0.44 -8.00 -8.40
N LYS A 39 -1.01 -7.09 -9.22
CA LYS A 39 -1.04 -5.65 -8.89
C LYS A 39 -1.80 -5.36 -7.60
N ALA A 40 -2.90 -6.07 -7.35
CA ALA A 40 -3.67 -5.91 -6.11
C ALA A 40 -2.88 -6.38 -4.88
N ILE A 41 -2.17 -7.50 -4.99
CA ILE A 41 -1.30 -8.01 -3.92
C ILE A 41 -0.18 -7.01 -3.62
N GLU A 42 0.49 -6.47 -4.64
CA GLU A 42 1.56 -5.48 -4.47
C GLU A 42 1.05 -4.19 -3.81
N SER A 43 -0.13 -3.70 -4.22
CA SER A 43 -0.76 -2.52 -3.61
C SER A 43 -1.09 -2.75 -2.13
N ASN A 44 -1.68 -3.91 -1.80
CA ASN A 44 -2.03 -4.25 -0.43
C ASN A 44 -0.79 -4.40 0.46
N ALA A 45 0.29 -4.99 -0.06
CA ALA A 45 1.55 -5.11 0.67
C ALA A 45 2.14 -3.72 1.01
N LYS A 46 2.08 -2.77 0.06
CA LYS A 46 2.52 -1.39 0.29
C LYS A 46 1.70 -0.71 1.39
N VAL A 47 0.37 -0.79 1.32
CA VAL A 47 -0.53 -0.18 2.32
C VAL A 47 -0.32 -0.78 3.72
N ALA A 48 -0.14 -2.11 3.80
CA ALA A 48 0.15 -2.78 5.06
C ALA A 48 1.46 -2.28 5.69
N LEU A 49 2.50 -2.08 4.87
CA LEU A 49 3.79 -1.58 5.32
C LEU A 49 3.70 -0.12 5.80
N GLU A 50 3.00 0.74 5.05
CA GLU A 50 2.76 2.13 5.47
C GLU A 50 2.02 2.19 6.80
N ARG A 51 0.99 1.36 6.99
CA ARG A 51 0.25 1.27 8.25
C ARG A 51 1.14 0.84 9.42
N ASN A 52 2.05 -0.12 9.20
CA ASN A 52 2.99 -0.57 10.24
C ASN A 52 4.00 0.53 10.62
N ILE A 53 4.53 1.25 9.62
CA ILE A 53 5.43 2.38 9.87
C ILE A 53 4.70 3.51 10.61
N PHE A 54 3.49 3.86 10.15
CA PHE A 54 2.64 4.85 10.80
C PHE A 54 2.39 4.49 12.27
N ASN A 55 1.99 3.25 12.55
CA ASN A 55 1.75 2.79 13.93
C ASN A 55 3.00 2.90 14.80
N SER A 56 4.18 2.66 14.23
CA SER A 56 5.45 2.78 14.94
C SER A 56 5.74 4.25 15.30
N ILE A 57 5.55 5.17 14.35
CA ILE A 57 5.84 6.60 14.55
C ILE A 57 4.77 7.29 15.41
N LYS A 58 3.50 6.89 15.33
CA LYS A 58 2.37 7.48 16.08
C LYS A 58 2.59 7.47 17.60
N THR A 59 3.41 6.54 18.11
CA THR A 59 3.73 6.45 19.54
C THR A 59 4.78 7.47 20.00
N ILE A 60 5.49 8.09 19.06
CA ILE A 60 6.58 9.04 19.32
C ILE A 60 6.01 10.45 19.38
N ASN A 61 6.36 11.24 20.39
CA ASN A 61 5.95 12.63 20.47
C ASN A 61 6.83 13.50 19.54
N PRO A 62 6.29 14.08 18.44
CA PRO A 62 7.07 14.82 17.46
C PRO A 62 7.66 16.14 18.02
N HIS A 63 7.18 16.60 19.19
CA HIS A 63 7.76 17.73 19.90
C HIS A 63 9.10 17.39 20.56
N GLN A 64 9.23 16.16 21.07
CA GLN A 64 10.45 15.68 21.75
C GLN A 64 11.46 15.11 20.74
N GLU A 65 10.97 14.37 19.76
CA GLU A 65 11.79 13.79 18.70
C GLU A 65 11.26 14.23 17.34
N SER A 66 12.04 15.06 16.64
CA SER A 66 11.63 15.61 15.33
C SER A 66 12.14 14.80 14.14
N ARG A 67 12.94 13.76 14.38
CA ARG A 67 13.51 12.91 13.34
C ARG A 67 13.89 11.56 13.90
N GLY A 68 13.85 10.56 13.05
CA GLY A 68 14.25 9.22 13.43
C GLY A 68 14.40 8.28 12.26
N ARG A 69 14.72 7.04 12.60
CA ARG A 69 14.87 5.93 11.66
C ARG A 69 14.27 4.67 12.28
N GLY A 70 13.82 3.76 11.45
CA GLY A 70 13.29 2.48 11.90
C GLY A 70 13.31 1.44 10.80
N GLN A 71 12.77 0.27 11.13
CA GLN A 71 12.64 -0.83 10.17
C GLN A 71 11.34 -1.60 10.42
N VAL A 72 10.74 -2.10 9.34
CA VAL A 72 9.63 -3.05 9.38
C VAL A 72 10.02 -4.24 8.51
N GLY A 73 10.27 -5.38 9.14
CA GLY A 73 10.88 -6.53 8.46
C GLY A 73 12.27 -6.16 7.93
N ARG A 74 12.45 -6.24 6.61
CA ARG A 74 13.70 -5.88 5.90
C ARG A 74 13.69 -4.47 5.31
N THR A 75 12.57 -3.74 5.43
CA THR A 75 12.42 -2.40 4.87
C THR A 75 12.86 -1.36 5.90
N HIS A 76 13.77 -0.48 5.50
CA HIS A 76 14.21 0.63 6.34
C HIS A 76 13.42 1.89 6.01
N TYR A 77 13.22 2.74 7.01
CA TYR A 77 12.61 4.05 6.81
C TYR A 77 13.29 5.11 7.66
N THR A 78 13.23 6.34 7.17
CA THR A 78 13.60 7.54 7.92
C THR A 78 12.40 8.46 7.97
N TRP A 79 12.28 9.22 9.04
CA TRP A 79 11.20 10.18 9.18
C TRP A 79 11.70 11.48 9.79
N ALA A 80 11.01 12.56 9.46
CA ALA A 80 11.22 13.89 10.02
C ALA A 80 9.87 14.57 10.21
N SER A 81 9.72 15.35 11.27
CA SER A 81 8.53 16.11 11.58
C SER A 81 8.82 17.60 11.56
N LYS A 82 7.82 18.39 11.16
CA LYS A 82 7.86 19.86 11.19
C LYS A 82 6.54 20.39 11.73
N ALA A 83 6.59 21.32 12.68
CA ALA A 83 5.40 22.00 13.17
C ALA A 83 4.73 22.79 12.04
N ILE A 84 3.42 22.60 11.87
CA ILE A 84 2.61 23.28 10.85
C ILE A 84 1.56 24.24 11.44
N THR A 85 1.36 24.22 12.76
CA THR A 85 0.50 25.17 13.47
C THR A 85 1.29 25.96 14.52
N PRO A 86 0.80 27.16 14.89
CA PRO A 86 1.27 27.85 16.09
C PRO A 86 0.99 27.04 17.37
N GLU A 87 1.60 27.45 18.48
CA GLU A 87 1.34 26.90 19.81
C GLU A 87 -0.08 27.19 20.26
N VAL A 88 -0.81 26.16 20.65
CA VAL A 88 -2.13 26.31 21.25
C VAL A 88 -2.04 25.88 22.71
N PRO A 89 -2.24 26.78 23.67
CA PRO A 89 -2.34 26.40 25.08
C PRO A 89 -3.68 25.70 25.31
N VAL A 90 -3.64 24.49 25.87
CA VAL A 90 -4.84 23.74 26.26
C VAL A 90 -4.97 23.81 27.78
N ARG A 91 -6.06 24.43 28.24
CA ARG A 91 -6.48 24.35 29.64
C ARG A 91 -7.31 23.08 29.83
N LEU A 92 -6.82 22.14 30.64
CA LEU A 92 -7.63 21.01 31.08
C LEU A 92 -8.53 21.49 32.23
N ASP A 93 -9.82 21.67 31.95
CA ASP A 93 -10.76 22.16 32.94
C ASP A 93 -11.06 21.11 34.04
N LYS A 94 -11.04 21.60 35.28
CA LYS A 94 -11.70 21.12 36.51
C LYS A 94 -11.18 19.90 37.30
N ILE A 95 -10.22 19.10 36.84
CA ILE A 95 -9.75 17.94 37.66
C ILE A 95 -8.22 17.88 37.85
N SER A 96 -7.43 18.63 37.07
CA SER A 96 -5.97 18.58 37.15
C SER A 96 -5.38 19.92 37.59
N VAL A 97 -4.74 19.93 38.75
CA VAL A 97 -3.98 21.07 39.27
C VAL A 97 -2.84 21.43 38.30
N GLY A 98 -3.00 22.55 37.57
CA GLY A 98 -1.92 23.50 37.33
C GLY A 98 -0.85 23.21 36.27
N ARG A 99 -1.15 22.58 35.13
CA ARG A 99 -0.24 22.63 33.97
C ARG A 99 -0.96 22.96 32.68
N ASP A 100 -0.77 24.19 32.19
CA ASP A 100 -1.03 24.54 30.80
C ASP A 100 -0.14 23.64 29.93
N ARG A 101 -0.74 22.88 29.00
CA ARG A 101 0.02 22.11 28.02
C ARG A 101 -0.02 22.81 26.68
N ILE A 102 1.14 22.99 26.09
CA ILE A 102 1.25 23.50 24.73
C ILE A 102 1.12 22.31 23.78
N ILE A 103 0.16 22.38 22.87
CA ILE A 103 0.04 21.44 21.76
C ILE A 103 0.37 22.11 20.44
N ARG A 104 0.92 21.34 19.51
CA ARG A 104 1.18 21.73 18.12
C ARG A 104 0.86 20.56 17.19
N LEU A 105 0.39 20.88 15.99
CA LEU A 105 0.27 19.91 14.92
C LEU A 105 1.58 19.87 14.12
N TYR A 106 2.04 18.66 13.84
CA TYR A 106 3.26 18.39 13.08
C TYR A 106 2.90 17.63 11.81
N LEU A 107 3.53 18.00 10.70
CA LEU A 107 3.56 17.20 9.50
C LEU A 107 4.77 16.27 9.56
N VAL A 108 4.51 14.97 9.59
CA VAL A 108 5.53 13.92 9.58
C VAL A 108 5.73 13.46 8.16
N THR A 109 6.96 13.54 7.68
CA THR A 109 7.40 13.05 6.38
C THR A 109 8.21 11.78 6.56
N VAL A 110 7.82 10.71 5.86
CA VAL A 110 8.47 9.40 5.94
C VAL A 110 9.05 9.03 4.58
N ASN A 111 10.34 8.74 4.54
CA ASN A 111 11.02 8.19 3.37
C ASN A 111 11.26 6.69 3.60
N VAL A 112 10.74 5.87 2.70
CA VAL A 112 10.82 4.42 2.77
C VAL A 112 11.83 3.90 1.76
N SER A 113 12.80 3.13 2.25
CA SER A 113 13.82 2.44 1.48
C SER A 113 13.53 0.94 1.54
N PRO A 114 12.78 0.40 0.56
CA PRO A 114 12.46 -1.02 0.52
C PRO A 114 13.72 -1.90 0.42
N ALA A 115 13.59 -3.16 0.86
CA ALA A 115 14.64 -4.14 0.67
C ALA A 115 14.90 -4.41 -0.82
N GLU A 116 16.15 -4.69 -1.18
CA GLU A 116 16.60 -4.90 -2.58
C GLU A 116 15.86 -6.03 -3.30
N GLU A 117 15.36 -7.03 -2.55
CA GLU A 117 14.61 -8.16 -3.11
C GLU A 117 13.19 -7.80 -3.56
N THR A 118 12.67 -6.63 -3.15
CA THR A 118 11.31 -6.20 -3.50
C THR A 118 11.32 -5.38 -4.79
N ARG A 119 10.26 -5.50 -5.60
CA ARG A 119 10.09 -4.67 -6.81
C ARG A 119 9.73 -3.21 -6.52
N PHE A 120 9.56 -2.85 -5.24
CA PHE A 120 9.15 -1.50 -4.88
C PHE A 120 10.31 -0.53 -5.07
N LYS A 121 10.02 0.58 -5.75
CA LYS A 121 10.92 1.75 -5.75
C LYS A 121 10.80 2.46 -4.41
N PRO A 122 11.87 3.14 -3.92
CA PRO A 122 11.76 4.02 -2.77
C PRO A 122 10.60 5.01 -2.93
N TRP A 123 9.85 5.24 -1.85
CA TRP A 123 8.70 6.14 -1.87
C TRP A 123 8.61 6.95 -0.58
N GLN A 124 7.74 7.95 -0.62
CA GLN A 124 7.51 8.86 0.48
C GLN A 124 6.00 8.97 0.75
N PHE A 125 5.65 9.14 2.02
CA PHE A 125 4.30 9.54 2.42
C PHE A 125 4.35 10.48 3.62
N GLN A 126 3.24 11.15 3.88
CA GLN A 126 3.12 12.15 4.94
C GLN A 126 1.84 11.96 5.73
N PHE A 127 1.86 12.33 7.00
CA PHE A 127 0.67 12.39 7.85
C PHE A 127 0.83 13.43 8.94
N GLU A 128 -0.29 13.84 9.52
CA GLU A 128 -0.34 14.82 10.59
C GLU A 128 -0.37 14.13 11.95
N GLN A 129 0.33 14.72 12.92
CA GLN A 129 0.38 14.21 14.28
C GLN A 129 0.48 15.34 15.30
N ILE A 130 -0.24 15.21 16.41
CA ILE A 130 -0.17 16.16 17.53
C ILE A 130 1.07 15.85 18.37
N GLY A 131 1.85 16.89 18.67
CA GLY A 131 2.90 16.88 19.68
C GLY A 131 2.55 17.75 20.88
N TRP A 132 3.12 17.44 22.03
CA TRP A 132 2.87 18.16 23.28
C TRP A 132 4.16 18.40 24.07
N GLU A 133 4.21 19.52 24.79
CA GLU A 133 5.22 19.79 25.81
C GLU A 133 4.77 19.17 27.16
N SER A 134 5.68 18.51 27.88
CA SER A 134 5.39 17.71 29.09
C SER A 134 5.84 18.36 30.38
#